data_AF-A0A1W2C9T8-F1
#
_entry.id   AF-A0A1W2C9T8-F1
#
_cell.length_a   1.000
_cell.length_b   1.000
_cell.length_c   1.000
_cell.angle_alpha   90.00
_cell.angle_beta   90.00
_cell.angle_gamma   90.00
#
_symmetry.space_group_name_H-M   'P 1'
#
loop_
_entity.id
_entity.type
_entity.pdbx_description
1 polymer ?
#
loop_
_entity_poly.entity_id
_entity_poly.type
_entity_poly.pdbx_seq_one_letter_code
_entity_poly.pdbx_strand_id
1 'polypeptide(L)'
;MSIDLDALIPFERIKNEPQQVFDLVDKCGQVILLKNNAPAYIIVKPEMVLGFQQQAAIPTITNKHKSSAYTLQEAMKLVLLETEGNQLHAAELADTIFLKGLYYKKNGSKAEYNQIRARCGHYPDMFEALPGNIIRLKISGKSVH
;
A
#
# COMPACT_ATOMS: atom_id res chain seq x y z
N MET A 1 -15.04 -5.00 -2.33
CA MET A 1 -14.51 -5.44 -1.02
C MET A 1 -15.72 -5.78 -0.17
N SER A 2 -16.00 -7.07 0.01
CA SER A 2 -17.09 -7.54 0.85
C SER A 2 -16.58 -7.50 2.28
N ILE A 3 -17.07 -6.57 3.09
CA ILE A 3 -16.81 -6.62 4.52
C ILE A 3 -17.84 -7.58 5.07
N ASP A 4 -17.41 -8.77 5.48
CA ASP A 4 -18.27 -9.69 6.20
C ASP A 4 -18.65 -9.01 7.52
N LEU A 5 -19.93 -8.65 7.65
CA LEU A 5 -20.46 -7.92 8.81
C LEU A 5 -20.19 -8.68 10.12
N ASP A 6 -20.06 -10.00 10.03
CA ASP A 6 -19.75 -10.91 11.13
C ASP A 6 -18.33 -10.68 11.72
N ALA A 7 -17.45 -10.01 10.99
CA ALA A 7 -16.09 -9.68 11.44
C ALA A 7 -16.00 -8.36 12.23
N LEU A 8 -17.12 -7.65 12.44
CA LEU A 8 -17.20 -6.40 13.21
C LEU A 8 -17.60 -6.69 14.65
N ILE A 9 -16.65 -6.58 15.58
CA ILE A 9 -16.83 -7.01 16.97
C ILE A 9 -16.74 -5.82 17.93
N PRO A 10 -17.67 -5.62 18.87
CA PRO A 10 -17.53 -4.59 19.90
C PRO A 10 -16.25 -4.76 20.73
N PHE A 11 -15.57 -3.67 21.07
CA PHE A 11 -14.33 -3.69 21.86
C PHE A 11 -14.53 -4.31 23.25
N GLU A 12 -15.72 -4.23 23.83
CA GLU A 12 -15.98 -4.86 25.13
C GLU A 12 -15.98 -6.39 25.04
N ARG A 13 -16.24 -6.96 23.86
CA ARG A 13 -16.26 -8.41 23.66
C ARG A 13 -14.89 -9.07 23.83
N ILE A 14 -13.81 -8.39 23.47
CA ILE A 14 -12.46 -8.92 23.73
C ILE A 14 -12.13 -8.93 25.24
N LYS A 15 -12.75 -8.06 26.04
CA LYS A 15 -12.55 -8.07 27.50
C LYS A 15 -13.38 -9.15 28.18
N ASN A 16 -14.62 -9.32 27.74
CA ASN A 16 -15.59 -10.18 28.41
C ASN A 16 -15.55 -11.63 27.88
N GLU A 17 -15.30 -11.82 26.59
CA GLU A 17 -15.39 -13.09 25.87
C GLU A 17 -14.19 -13.29 24.91
N PRO A 18 -12.94 -13.20 25.40
CA PRO A 18 -11.75 -13.20 24.54
C PRO A 18 -11.66 -14.44 23.64
N GLN A 19 -12.04 -15.62 24.16
CA GLN A 19 -11.98 -16.86 23.41
C GLN A 19 -12.91 -16.83 22.17
N GLN A 20 -14.13 -16.31 22.30
CA GLN A 20 -15.06 -16.20 21.17
C GLN A 20 -14.51 -15.25 20.10
N VAL A 21 -13.82 -14.18 20.51
CA VAL A 21 -13.18 -13.26 19.57
C VAL A 21 -12.05 -13.96 18.80
N PHE A 22 -11.23 -14.78 19.47
CA PHE A 22 -10.19 -15.56 18.79
C PHE A 22 -10.78 -16.64 17.88
N ASP A 23 -11.83 -17.33 18.28
CA ASP A 23 -12.52 -18.31 17.42
C ASP A 23 -13.06 -17.67 16.13
N LEU A 24 -13.50 -16.41 16.22
CA LEU A 24 -13.90 -15.62 15.05
C LEU A 24 -12.70 -15.22 14.18
N VAL A 25 -11.56 -14.86 14.76
CA VAL A 25 -10.31 -14.63 14.02
C VAL A 25 -9.88 -15.91 13.31
N ASP A 26 -10.02 -17.07 13.94
CA ASP A 26 -9.71 -18.38 13.39
C ASP A 26 -10.61 -18.73 12.20
N LYS A 27 -11.90 -18.42 12.31
CA LYS A 27 -12.88 -18.66 11.26
C LYS A 27 -12.76 -17.69 10.08
N CYS A 28 -12.55 -16.40 10.37
CA CYS A 28 -12.60 -15.32 9.36
C CYS A 28 -11.22 -14.85 8.89
N GLY A 29 -10.13 -15.29 9.53
CA GLY A 29 -8.75 -14.86 9.29
C GLY A 29 -8.40 -13.48 9.86
N GLN A 30 -9.38 -12.58 9.97
CA GLN A 30 -9.27 -11.25 10.57
C GLN A 30 -10.60 -10.78 11.17
N VAL A 31 -10.54 -9.93 12.18
CA VAL A 31 -11.71 -9.22 12.76
C VAL A 31 -11.35 -7.78 13.09
N ILE A 32 -12.34 -6.90 13.05
CA ILE A 32 -12.23 -5.47 13.38
C ILE A 32 -12.94 -5.22 14.71
N LEU A 33 -12.24 -4.63 15.68
CA LEU A 33 -12.84 -4.20 16.94
C LEU A 33 -13.40 -2.79 16.81
N LEU A 34 -14.66 -2.62 17.19
CA LEU A 34 -15.38 -1.36 17.22
C LEU A 34 -15.39 -0.77 18.63
N LYS A 35 -14.86 0.45 18.79
CA LYS A 35 -14.96 1.23 20.03
C LYS A 35 -15.77 2.49 19.73
N ASN A 36 -16.80 2.76 20.54
CA ASN A 36 -17.75 3.86 20.29
C ASN A 36 -18.39 3.80 18.88
N ASN A 37 -18.76 2.60 18.43
CA ASN A 37 -19.32 2.33 17.09
C ASN A 37 -18.41 2.72 15.90
N ALA A 38 -17.12 2.92 16.15
CA ALA A 38 -16.12 3.18 15.13
C ALA A 38 -15.00 2.12 15.15
N PRO A 39 -14.46 1.70 13.99
CA PRO A 39 -13.28 0.82 13.93
C PRO A 39 -12.11 1.42 14.71
N ALA A 40 -11.62 0.67 15.70
CA ALA A 40 -10.55 1.09 16.59
C ALA A 40 -9.33 0.17 16.53
N TYR A 41 -9.53 -1.13 16.35
CA TYR A 41 -8.44 -2.12 16.27
C TYR A 41 -8.75 -3.20 15.24
N ILE A 42 -7.72 -3.95 14.84
CA ILE A 42 -7.83 -5.15 14.01
C ILE A 42 -7.07 -6.26 14.71
N ILE A 43 -7.63 -7.47 14.72
CA ILE A 43 -6.95 -8.69 15.14
C ILE A 43 -6.88 -9.60 13.92
N VAL A 44 -5.68 -10.10 13.64
CA VAL A 44 -5.41 -10.91 12.45
C VAL A 44 -4.46 -12.04 12.83
N LYS A 45 -4.63 -13.20 12.20
CA LYS A 45 -3.67 -14.29 12.37
C LYS A 45 -2.32 -13.94 11.75
N PRO A 46 -1.19 -14.17 12.44
CA PRO A 46 0.13 -13.92 11.90
C PRO A 46 0.36 -14.57 10.54
N GLU A 47 -0.09 -15.80 10.30
CA GLU A 47 0.02 -16.50 9.02
C GLU A 47 -0.69 -15.79 7.85
N MET A 48 -1.81 -15.13 8.15
CA MET A 48 -2.53 -14.30 7.18
C MET A 48 -1.77 -13.02 6.86
N VAL A 49 -0.90 -12.56 7.76
CA VAL A 49 0.03 -11.45 7.53
C VAL A 49 1.32 -11.96 6.88
N LEU A 50 1.80 -13.15 7.25
CA LEU A 50 3.06 -13.75 6.80
C LEU A 50 3.01 -14.22 5.35
N GLY A 51 1.83 -14.53 4.82
CA GLY A 51 1.61 -14.65 3.36
C GLY A 51 1.92 -13.35 2.59
N PHE A 52 2.01 -12.21 3.27
CA PHE A 52 2.44 -10.91 2.74
C PHE A 52 3.86 -10.51 3.19
N GLN A 53 4.53 -11.26 4.08
CA GLN A 53 5.79 -10.86 4.72
C GLN A 53 7.06 -11.55 4.20
N GLN A 54 7.03 -12.19 3.03
CA GLN A 54 8.33 -12.43 2.36
C GLN A 54 8.98 -11.12 1.87
N GLN A 55 8.29 -9.96 1.91
CA GLN A 55 8.93 -8.66 1.71
C GLN A 55 8.34 -7.58 2.64
N ALA A 56 9.10 -7.29 3.70
CA ALA A 56 9.05 -6.11 4.57
C ALA A 56 8.06 -6.07 5.77
N ALA A 57 8.69 -5.79 6.92
CA ALA A 57 8.20 -5.36 8.22
C ALA A 57 6.71 -4.96 8.38
N ILE A 58 6.07 -5.62 9.35
CA ILE A 58 4.94 -5.18 10.20
C ILE A 58 4.26 -3.86 9.77
N PRO A 59 3.10 -3.88 9.09
CA PRO A 59 2.36 -2.67 8.80
C PRO A 59 1.68 -2.18 10.10
N THR A 60 2.19 -1.08 10.63
CA THR A 60 1.53 -0.33 11.69
C THR A 60 0.20 0.18 11.15
N ILE A 61 -0.91 -0.25 11.75
CA ILE A 61 -2.26 0.24 11.45
C ILE A 61 -2.36 1.66 12.04
N THR A 62 -1.85 2.66 11.32
CA THR A 62 -2.30 4.03 11.52
C THR A 62 -3.56 4.22 10.68
N ASN A 63 -4.68 4.44 11.37
CA ASN A 63 -5.90 5.03 10.83
C ASN A 63 -5.56 6.42 10.24
N LYS A 64 -5.05 6.43 9.01
CA LYS A 64 -5.30 7.49 8.07
C LYS A 64 -6.17 6.85 7.01
N HIS A 65 -7.21 7.57 6.60
CA HIS A 65 -7.86 7.36 5.32
C HIS A 65 -6.86 6.78 4.31
N LYS A 66 -7.25 5.79 3.48
CA LYS A 66 -6.48 5.36 2.29
C LYS A 66 -6.36 6.51 1.27
N SER A 67 -5.99 7.72 1.68
CA SER A 67 -5.07 8.54 0.91
C SER A 67 -3.79 7.72 0.83
N SER A 68 -3.43 7.30 -0.37
CA SER A 68 -2.05 6.95 -0.69
C SER A 68 -1.11 7.84 0.12
N ALA A 69 -0.27 7.26 0.99
CA ALA A 69 0.65 8.03 1.83
C ALA A 69 1.56 8.92 0.98
N TYR A 70 1.71 8.54 -0.28
CA TYR A 70 2.45 9.23 -1.32
C TYR A 70 1.52 9.63 -2.46
N THR A 71 1.80 10.76 -3.09
CA THR A 71 1.27 11.08 -4.42
C THR A 71 1.84 10.12 -5.47
N LEU A 72 1.21 10.03 -6.65
CA LEU A 72 1.68 9.14 -7.71
C LEU A 72 3.16 9.38 -8.07
N GLN A 73 3.59 10.65 -8.16
CA GLN A 73 4.99 10.99 -8.45
C GLN A 73 5.95 10.60 -7.33
N GLU A 74 5.55 10.74 -6.07
CA GLU A 74 6.38 10.34 -4.92
C GLU A 74 6.54 8.82 -4.88
N ALA A 75 5.45 8.08 -5.14
CA ALA A 75 5.49 6.63 -5.26
C ALA A 75 6.37 6.17 -6.43
N MET A 76 6.29 6.84 -7.59
CA MET A 76 7.19 6.58 -8.72
C MET A 76 8.65 6.80 -8.35
N LYS A 77 8.97 7.91 -7.66
CA LYS A 77 10.33 8.21 -7.23
C LYS A 77 10.89 7.13 -6.31
N LEU A 78 10.10 6.68 -5.33
CA LEU A 78 10.53 5.68 -4.36
C LEU A 78 10.82 4.34 -5.03
N VAL A 79 9.92 3.86 -5.90
CA VAL A 79 10.12 2.60 -6.62
C VAL A 79 11.33 2.67 -7.55
N LEU A 80 11.48 3.77 -8.30
CA LEU A 80 12.61 3.94 -9.19
C LEU A 80 13.93 4.00 -8.40
N LEU A 81 13.97 4.70 -7.27
CA LEU A 81 15.17 4.78 -6.43
C LEU A 81 15.62 3.43 -5.87
N GLU A 82 14.67 2.54 -5.58
CA GLU A 82 14.94 1.17 -5.11
C GLU A 82 15.29 0.19 -6.23
N THR A 83 15.02 0.56 -7.48
CA THR A 83 15.26 -0.30 -8.65
C THR A 83 16.69 -0.10 -9.15
N GLU A 84 17.38 -1.20 -9.43
CA GLU A 84 18.71 -1.15 -10.04
C GLU A 84 18.69 -0.39 -11.38
N GLY A 85 19.55 0.62 -11.51
CA GLY A 85 19.58 1.49 -12.69
C GLY A 85 18.54 2.62 -12.70
N ASN A 86 17.76 2.78 -11.63
CA ASN A 86 16.78 3.84 -11.44
C ASN A 86 15.75 3.97 -12.59
N GLN A 87 15.47 2.86 -13.26
CA GLN A 87 14.61 2.81 -14.42
C GLN A 87 13.75 1.57 -14.39
N LEU A 88 12.51 1.69 -14.85
CA LEU A 88 11.57 0.57 -14.90
C LEU A 88 10.55 0.80 -16.03
N HIS A 89 9.98 -0.27 -16.55
CA HIS A 89 8.91 -0.14 -17.55
C HIS A 89 7.66 0.48 -16.90
N ALA A 90 6.95 1.37 -17.61
CA ALA A 90 5.84 2.14 -17.05
C ALA A 90 4.69 1.26 -16.51
N ALA A 91 4.44 0.12 -17.16
CA ALA A 91 3.45 -0.86 -16.68
C ALA A 91 3.93 -1.56 -15.40
N GLU A 92 5.18 -2.02 -15.38
CA GLU A 92 5.79 -2.62 -14.19
C GLU A 92 5.85 -1.61 -13.04
N LEU A 93 6.08 -0.33 -13.34
CA LEU A 93 6.18 0.73 -12.33
C LEU A 93 4.83 0.92 -11.65
N ALA A 94 3.75 0.92 -12.44
CA ALA A 94 2.41 0.94 -11.90
C ALA A 94 2.12 -0.30 -11.05
N ASP A 95 2.56 -1.49 -11.48
CA ASP A 95 2.38 -2.74 -10.75
C ASP A 95 3.13 -2.72 -9.42
N THR A 96 4.42 -2.38 -9.43
CA THR A 96 5.24 -2.28 -8.22
C THR A 96 4.68 -1.24 -7.25
N ILE A 97 4.24 -0.07 -7.73
CA ILE A 97 3.60 0.96 -6.88
C ILE A 97 2.34 0.42 -6.19
N PHE A 98 1.53 -0.34 -6.91
CA PHE A 98 0.28 -0.91 -6.39
C PHE A 98 0.53 -2.08 -5.44
N LEU A 99 1.44 -2.98 -5.80
CA LEU A 99 1.84 -4.14 -4.98
C LEU A 99 2.49 -3.69 -3.67
N LYS A 100 3.33 -2.64 -3.70
CA LYS A 100 3.92 -2.04 -2.50
C LYS A 100 2.95 -1.15 -1.71
N GLY A 101 1.73 -0.94 -2.20
CA GLY A 101 0.71 -0.10 -1.56
C GLY A 101 1.09 1.36 -1.40
N LEU A 102 2.03 1.86 -2.22
CA LEU A 102 2.54 3.23 -2.14
C LEU A 102 1.51 4.24 -2.66
N TYR A 103 0.74 3.85 -3.67
CA TYR A 103 -0.33 4.66 -4.23
C TYR A 103 -1.51 3.85 -4.74
N TYR A 104 -2.71 4.34 -4.46
CA TYR A 104 -3.97 3.85 -5.01
C TYR A 104 -4.76 5.03 -5.57
N LYS A 105 -5.49 4.81 -6.67
CA LYS A 105 -6.51 5.75 -7.12
C LYS A 105 -7.63 5.87 -6.06
N LYS A 106 -8.48 6.90 -6.18
CA LYS A 106 -9.64 7.11 -5.29
C LYS A 106 -10.58 5.91 -5.20
N ASN A 107 -10.69 5.12 -6.27
CA ASN A 107 -11.48 3.88 -6.34
C ASN A 107 -10.72 2.63 -5.82
N GLY A 108 -9.51 2.79 -5.30
CA GLY A 108 -8.66 1.70 -4.83
C GLY A 108 -7.90 0.94 -5.93
N SER A 109 -8.04 1.31 -7.21
CA SER A 109 -7.36 0.60 -8.30
C SER A 109 -5.94 1.10 -8.58
N LYS A 110 -5.16 0.30 -9.30
CA LYS A 110 -3.81 0.62 -9.80
C LYS A 110 -3.82 1.85 -10.72
N ALA A 111 -2.70 2.57 -10.77
CA ALA A 111 -2.45 3.62 -11.78
C ALA A 111 -2.32 3.02 -13.19
N GLU A 112 -2.87 3.67 -14.22
CA GLU A 112 -2.61 3.20 -15.59
C GLU A 112 -1.21 3.61 -16.04
N TYR A 113 -0.58 2.84 -16.93
CA TYR A 113 0.71 3.20 -17.53
C TYR A 113 0.66 4.58 -18.22
N ASN A 114 -0.48 4.95 -18.82
CA ASN A 114 -0.70 6.27 -19.40
C ASN A 114 -0.59 7.39 -18.35
N GLN A 115 -1.04 7.14 -17.11
CA GLN A 115 -0.95 8.11 -16.03
C GLN A 115 0.48 8.26 -15.52
N ILE A 116 1.24 7.15 -15.43
CA ILE A 116 2.67 7.17 -15.14
C ILE A 116 3.40 8.03 -16.18
N ARG A 117 3.10 7.82 -17.46
CA ARG A 117 3.73 8.55 -18.57
C ARG A 117 3.36 10.04 -18.57
N ALA A 118 2.09 10.36 -18.29
CA ALA A 118 1.65 11.75 -18.15
C ALA A 118 2.40 12.49 -17.03
N ARG A 119 2.73 11.80 -15.92
CA ARG A 119 3.54 12.40 -14.83
C ARG A 119 4.95 12.77 -15.29
N CYS A 120 5.54 12.03 -16.22
CA CYS A 120 6.86 12.35 -16.75
C CYS A 120 6.86 13.66 -17.55
N GLY A 121 5.77 13.96 -18.26
CA GLY A 121 5.60 15.25 -18.93
C GLY A 121 5.35 16.42 -17.96
N HIS A 122 4.68 16.17 -16.84
CA HIS A 122 4.43 17.18 -15.81
C HIS A 122 5.64 17.44 -14.88
N TYR A 123 6.55 16.48 -14.76
CA TYR A 123 7.71 16.55 -13.88
C TYR A 123 9.00 16.18 -14.64
N PRO A 124 9.37 16.95 -15.68
CA PRO A 124 10.53 16.64 -16.55
C PRO A 124 11.88 16.76 -15.83
N ASP A 125 11.91 17.47 -14.69
CA ASP A 125 13.10 17.63 -13.86
C ASP A 125 13.37 16.39 -12.99
N MET A 126 12.33 15.60 -12.71
CA MET A 126 12.40 14.41 -11.85
C MET A 126 12.40 13.12 -12.64
N PHE A 127 11.67 13.05 -13.75
CA PHE A 127 11.52 11.83 -14.53
C PHE A 127 11.88 12.06 -16.00
N GLU A 128 12.34 10.98 -16.63
CA GLU A 128 12.62 10.93 -18.05
C GLU A 128 11.89 9.74 -18.65
N ALA A 129 11.13 9.98 -19.72
CA ALA A 129 10.46 8.93 -20.47
C ALA A 129 11.34 8.53 -21.66
N LEU A 130 11.87 7.31 -21.63
CA LEU A 130 12.71 6.73 -22.67
C LEU A 130 11.87 5.95 -23.70
N PRO A 131 12.43 5.67 -24.90
CA PRO A 131 11.80 4.77 -25.86
C PRO A 131 11.50 3.40 -25.24
N GLY A 132 10.42 2.75 -25.69
CA GLY A 132 10.00 1.46 -25.13
C GLY A 132 9.23 1.55 -23.80
N ASN A 133 8.61 2.70 -23.51
CA ASN A 133 7.83 2.94 -22.28
C ASN A 133 8.62 2.76 -20.98
N ILE A 134 9.93 2.99 -21.02
CA ILE A 134 10.77 2.98 -19.83
C ILE A 134 10.74 4.36 -19.17
N ILE A 135 10.56 4.38 -17.84
CA ILE A 135 10.64 5.59 -17.02
C ILE A 135 11.93 5.53 -16.21
N ARG A 136 12.73 6.59 -16.28
CA ARG A 136 13.97 6.74 -15.52
C ARG A 136 13.85 7.91 -14.55
N LEU A 137 14.36 7.73 -13.33
CA LEU A 137 14.51 8.80 -12.35
C LEU A 137 15.76 9.62 -12.66
N LYS A 138 15.61 10.94 -12.81
CA LYS A 138 16.73 11.86 -12.87
C LYS A 138 17.24 12.10 -11.45
N ILE A 139 18.30 11.41 -11.09
CA ILE A 139 19.03 11.75 -9.87
C ILE A 139 19.82 13.02 -10.20
N SER A 140 19.33 14.19 -9.79
CA SER A 140 20.15 15.39 -9.80
C SER A 140 21.29 15.15 -8.80
N GLY A 141 22.43 14.72 -9.31
CA GLY A 141 23.63 14.53 -8.49
C GLY A 141 24.02 15.85 -7.84
N LYS A 142 23.76 15.98 -6.54
CA LYS A 142 24.84 16.43 -5.66
C LYS A 142 25.60 15.17 -5.25
N SER A 143 26.51 14.74 -6.12
CA SER A 143 27.74 14.13 -5.64
C SER A 143 28.41 15.19 -4.79
N VAL A 144 28.35 15.04 -3.47
CA VAL A 144 29.33 15.67 -2.60
C VAL A 144 30.42 14.63 -2.41
N HIS A 145 31.62 15.02 -2.84
CA HIS A 145 32.88 14.31 -2.70
C HIS A 145 33.19 13.92 -1.26
#